data_AF-A0A6L9UG54-F1
#
_entry.id   AF-A0A6L9UG54-F1
#
_cell.length_a   1.000
_cell.length_b   1.000
_cell.length_c   1.000
_cell.angle_alpha   90.00
_cell.angle_beta   90.00
_cell.angle_gamma   90.00
#
_symmetry.space_group_name_H-M   'P 1'
#
loop_
_entity.id
_entity.type
_entity.pdbx_description
1 polymer ?
#
loop_
_entity_poly.entity_id
_entity_poly.type
_entity_poly.pdbx_seq_one_letter_code
_entity_poly.pdbx_strand_id
1 'polypeptide(L)' 'MNAKLIAEEPELDPIDAALALHDGDACATIGAALIMLQFVRGQLALTEAAMSQGFTRGFRPA' A
#
# COMPACT_ATOMS: atom_id res chain seq x y z
N MET A 1 22.21 -23.35 16.96
CA MET A 1 22.22 -22.95 15.53
C MET A 1 21.53 -21.60 15.43
N ASN A 2 22.32 -20.53 15.27
CA ASN A 2 21.87 -19.14 15.27
C ASN A 2 21.28 -18.77 13.90
N ALA A 3 19.97 -18.49 13.84
CA ALA A 3 19.37 -17.82 12.70
C ALA A 3 19.51 -16.30 12.89
N LYS A 4 20.65 -15.82 12.38
CA LYS A 4 20.91 -14.51 11.78
C LYS A 4 19.93 -13.37 12.13
N LEU A 5 20.50 -12.36 12.79
CA LEU A 5 19.95 -11.02 12.99
C LEU A 5 19.17 -10.56 11.75
N ILE A 6 17.88 -10.31 11.91
CA ILE A 6 17.19 -9.34 11.07
C ILE A 6 17.83 -8.02 11.49
N ALA A 7 18.73 -7.52 10.66
CA ALA A 7 19.24 -6.18 10.82
C ALA A 7 18.03 -5.26 10.92
N GLU A 8 17.90 -4.53 12.03
CA GLU A 8 17.10 -3.32 12.07
C GLU A 8 17.70 -2.40 11.00
N GLU A 9 17.19 -2.49 9.77
CA GLU A 9 17.27 -1.36 8.86
C GLU A 9 16.72 -0.18 9.65
N PRO A 10 17.38 1.00 9.59
CA PRO A 10 16.82 2.17 10.24
C PRO A 10 15.38 2.26 9.74
N GLU A 11 14.42 2.20 10.66
CA GLU A 11 13.00 2.29 10.38
C GLU A 11 12.78 3.72 9.89
N LEU A 12 13.15 3.95 8.63
CA LEU A 12 13.10 5.24 7.98
C LEU A 12 11.63 5.63 8.00
N ASP A 13 11.33 6.85 8.43
CA ASP A 13 9.97 7.36 8.42
C ASP A 13 9.35 7.06 7.05
N PRO A 14 8.21 6.36 6.96
CA PRO A 14 7.56 6.06 5.70
C PRO A 14 7.36 7.30 4.81
N ILE A 15 7.22 8.48 5.42
CA ILE A 15 7.13 9.75 4.69
C ILE A 15 8.48 10.11 4.06
N ASP A 16 9.58 10.04 4.81
CA ASP A 16 10.92 10.31 4.30
C ASP A 16 11.32 9.30 3.22
N ALA A 17 10.95 8.04 3.39
CA ALA A 17 11.17 7.00 2.38
C ALA A 17 10.40 7.31 1.09
N ALA A 18 9.12 7.70 1.20
CA ALA A 18 8.28 8.06 0.06
C ALA A 18 8.78 9.33 -0.65
N LEU A 19 9.24 10.33 0.11
CA LEU A 19 9.82 11.55 -0.45
C LEU A 19 11.14 11.26 -1.17
N ALA A 20 11.99 10.38 -0.64
CA ALA A 20 13.27 10.03 -1.26
C ALA A 20 13.11 9.37 -2.64
N LEU A 21 12.00 8.66 -2.90
CA LEU A 21 11.66 8.11 -4.22
C LEU A 21 11.39 9.19 -5.29
N HIS A 22 11.11 10.42 -4.86
CA HIS A 22 10.78 11.55 -5.72
C HIS A 22 11.72 12.74 -5.49
N ASP A 23 12.97 12.49 -5.08
CA ASP A 23 13.99 13.52 -4.83
C ASP A 23 13.53 14.61 -3.83
N GLY A 24 12.66 14.25 -2.89
CA GLY A 24 12.07 15.18 -1.92
C GLY A 24 10.89 16.01 -2.44
N ASP A 25 10.42 15.80 -3.67
CA ASP A 25 9.26 16.49 -4.22
C ASP A 25 7.95 15.95 -3.60
N ALA A 26 7.42 16.71 -2.65
CA ALA A 26 6.17 16.39 -1.97
C ALA A 26 4.96 16.37 -2.93
N CYS A 27 4.92 17.25 -3.94
CA CYS A 27 3.81 17.29 -4.90
C CYS A 27 3.84 16.05 -5.80
N ALA A 28 5.02 15.65 -6.28
CA ALA A 28 5.18 14.42 -7.05
C ALA A 28 4.82 13.18 -6.21
N THR A 29 5.27 13.14 -4.96
CA THR A 29 4.98 12.05 -4.01
C THR A 29 3.49 11.90 -3.73
N ILE A 30 2.79 13.01 -3.42
CA ILE A 30 1.34 13.02 -3.20
C ILE A 30 0.60 12.62 -4.48
N GLY A 31 1.03 13.14 -5.63
CA GLY A 31 0.48 12.76 -6.93
C GLY A 31 0.55 11.25 -7.17
N ALA A 32 1.73 10.65 -6.94
CA ALA A 32 1.92 9.20 -7.06
C ALA A 32 1.04 8.41 -6.07
N ALA A 33 0.94 8.86 -4.81
CA ALA A 33 0.10 8.23 -3.80
C ALA A 33 -1.39 8.25 -4.18
N LEU A 34 -1.88 9.37 -4.71
CA LEU A 34 -3.28 9.48 -5.18
C LEU A 34 -3.57 8.56 -6.36
N ILE A 35 -2.62 8.43 -7.31
CA ILE A 35 -2.74 7.49 -8.42
C ILE A 35 -2.81 6.05 -7.91
N MET A 36 -1.91 5.67 -6.98
CA MET A 36 -1.91 4.33 -6.39
C MET A 36 -3.19 4.06 -5.61
N LEU A 37 -3.69 5.03 -4.84
CA LEU A 37 -4.96 4.90 -4.14
C LEU A 37 -6.12 4.62 -5.10
N GLN A 38 -6.15 5.33 -6.22
CA GLN A 38 -7.20 5.15 -7.22
C GLN A 38 -7.11 3.78 -7.90
N PHE A 39 -5.89 3.30 -8.16
CA PHE A 39 -5.64 1.95 -8.66
C PHE A 39 -6.13 0.88 -7.69
N VAL A 40 -5.76 0.97 -6.40
CA VAL A 40 -6.17 0.00 -5.36
C VAL A 40 -7.68 -0.03 -5.19
N ARG A 41 -8.35 1.13 -5.21
CA ARG A 41 -9.83 1.19 -5.21
C ARG A 41 -10.45 0.50 -6.42
N GLY A 42 -9.84 0.64 -7.60
CA GLY A 42 -10.25 -0.07 -8.80
C GLY A 42 -10.10 -1.60 -8.65
N GLN A 43 -8.98 -2.06 -8.09
CA GLN A 43 -8.76 -3.49 -7.81
C GLN A 43 -9.75 -4.03 -6.80
N LEU A 44 -10.07 -3.26 -5.76
CA LEU A 44 -11.07 -3.64 -4.77
C LEU A 44 -12.45 -3.81 -5.44
N ALA A 45 -12.90 -2.84 -6.24
CA ALA A 45 -14.18 -2.92 -6.94
C ALA A 45 -14.25 -4.12 -7.91
N LEU A 46 -13.16 -4.39 -8.64
CA LEU A 46 -13.06 -5.56 -9.52
C LEU A 46 -13.15 -6.86 -8.72
N THR A 47 -12.46 -6.93 -7.58
CA THR A 47 -12.46 -8.10 -6.71
C THR A 47 -13.86 -8.32 -6.12
N GLU A 48 -14.53 -7.27 -5.63
CA GLU A 48 -15.90 -7.32 -5.13
C GLU A 48 -16.90 -7.78 -6.21
N ALA A 49 -16.74 -7.33 -7.46
CA ALA A 49 -17.59 -7.74 -8.57
C ALA A 49 -17.32 -9.19 -9.01
N ALA A 50 -16.07 -9.64 -8.97
CA ALA A 50 -15.66 -10.99 -9.35
C ALA A 50 -16.00 -12.03 -8.26
N MET A 51 -16.01 -11.62 -6.98
CA MET A 51 -16.47 -12.46 -5.89
C MET A 51 -18.00 -12.59 -5.94
N SER A 52 -18.50 -13.81 -6.12
CA SER A 52 -19.94 -14.08 -5.97
C SER A 52 -20.43 -13.66 -4.59
N GLN A 53 -21.67 -13.16 -4.49
CA GLN A 53 -22.35 -12.78 -3.22
C GLN A 53 -22.30 -13.86 -2.12
N GLY A 54 -21.98 -15.12 -2.47
CA GLY A 54 -21.83 -16.24 -1.55
C GLY A 54 -20.43 -16.47 -0.95
N PHE A 55 -19.35 -15.90 -1.49
CA PHE A 55 -17.97 -16.18 -1.01
C PHE A 55 -17.55 -15.31 0.20
N THR A 56 -18.19 -14.15 0.39
CA THR A 56 -17.84 -13.16 1.43
C THR A 56 -19.06 -12.73 2.24
N ARG A 57 -19.85 -13.67 2.78
CA ARG A 57 -20.95 -13.32 3.72
C ARG A 57 -20.40 -12.48 4.89
N GLY A 58 -20.57 -11.17 4.80
CA GLY A 58 -20.27 -10.21 5.86
C GLY A 58 -18.90 -9.54 5.85
N PHE A 59 -18.03 -9.76 4.84
CA PHE A 59 -16.77 -9.02 4.78
C PHE A 59 -17.00 -7.61 4.25
N ARG A 60 -16.70 -6.60 5.06
CA ARG A 60 -16.70 -5.19 4.70
C ARG A 60 -15.32 -4.64 5.08
N PRO A 61 -14.48 -4.21 4.13
CA PRO A 61 -13.21 -3.60 4.48
C PRO A 61 -13.52 -2.26 5.19
N ALA A 62 -12.87 -2.06 6.34
CA ALA A 62 -12.92 -0.83 7.14
C ALA A 62 -11.90 0.19 6.62
#